data_AF-A0A954HI64-F1
#
_entry.id   AF-A0A954HI64-F1
#
_cell.length_a   1.000
_cell.length_b   1.000
_cell.length_c   1.000
_cell.angle_alpha   90.00
_cell.angle_beta   90.00
_cell.angle_gamma   90.00
#
_symmetry.space_group_name_H-M   'P 1'
#
loop_
_entity.id
_entity.type
_entity.pdbx_description
1 polymer ?
#
loop_
_entity_poly.entity_id
_entity_poly.type
_entity_poly.pdbx_seq_one_letter_code
_entity_poly.pdbx_strand_id
1 'polypeptide(L)' 'MNFQIRFSGGHRVELGKPELHEDILTRALDRFGRRLLGVRVFLEDVNGPRGGANKQCRCVLHVRNMP' A
#
# COMPACT_ATOMS: atom_id res chain seq x y z
N MET A 1 5.45 2.30 13.41
CA MET A 1 5.27 2.95 12.09
C MET A 1 3.80 2.81 11.73
N ASN A 2 3.10 3.88 11.32
CA ASN A 2 1.67 3.77 11.01
C ASN A 2 1.48 3.38 9.54
N PHE A 3 0.83 2.23 9.30
CA PHE A 3 0.49 1.73 7.98
C PHE A 3 -1.01 1.81 7.76
N GLN A 4 -1.41 2.36 6.61
CA GLN A 4 -2.79 2.31 6.17
C GLN A 4 -2.86 1.82 4.74
N ILE A 5 -3.55 0.70 4.52
CA ILE A 5 -3.84 0.18 3.18
C ILE A 5 -5.31 0.48 2.89
N ARG A 6 -5.55 1.18 1.78
CA ARG A 6 -6.88 1.51 1.28
C ARG A 6 -7.10 0.83 -0.07
N PHE A 7 -8.29 0.28 -0.24
CA PHE A 7 -8.69 -0.44 -1.44
C PHE A 7 -9.91 0.23 -2.05
N SER A 8 -9.92 0.40 -3.37
CA SER A 8 -11.05 0.95 -4.11
C SER A 8 -11.28 0.14 -5.39
N GLY A 9 -12.44 -0.49 -5.50
CA GLY A 9 -12.73 -1.40 -6.61
C GLY A 9 -11.98 -2.74 -6.49
N GLY A 10 -12.64 -3.83 -6.90
CA GLY A 10 -12.09 -5.19 -6.82
C GLY A 10 -12.39 -5.93 -5.50
N HIS A 11 -12.27 -7.25 -5.53
CA HIS A 11 -12.45 -8.10 -4.36
C HIS A 11 -11.17 -8.13 -3.52
N ARG A 12 -11.28 -7.74 -2.24
CA ARG A 12 -10.18 -7.73 -1.25
C ARG A 12 -9.44 -9.08 -1.12
N VAL A 13 -10.06 -10.17 -1.60
CA VAL A 13 -9.54 -11.54 -1.62
C VAL A 13 -8.36 -11.71 -2.60
N GLU A 14 -8.29 -10.95 -3.69
CA GLU A 14 -7.23 -11.11 -4.71
C GLU A 14 -5.86 -10.58 -4.26
N LEU A 15 -5.83 -9.71 -3.26
CA LEU A 15 -4.59 -9.07 -2.81
C LEU A 15 -3.87 -9.91 -1.75
N GLY A 16 -4.43 -11.03 -1.29
CA GLY A 16 -3.78 -11.90 -0.31
C GLY A 16 -3.90 -11.41 1.13
N LYS A 17 -3.20 -12.08 2.04
CA LYS A 17 -3.35 -11.92 3.50
C LYS A 17 -2.82 -10.55 3.98
N PRO A 18 -3.57 -9.80 4.83
CA PRO A 18 -3.14 -8.50 5.38
C PRO A 18 -1.72 -8.53 5.96
N GLU A 19 -1.37 -9.61 6.65
CA GLU A 19 -0.10 -9.77 7.36
C GLU A 19 1.09 -9.85 6.40
N LEU A 20 0.88 -10.41 5.20
CA LEU A 20 1.92 -10.49 4.16
C LEU A 20 2.30 -9.08 3.66
N HIS A 21 1.33 -8.18 3.59
CA HIS A 21 1.55 -6.80 3.11
C HIS A 21 2.36 -5.98 4.08
N GLU A 22 2.08 -6.11 5.38
CA GLU A 22 2.78 -5.36 6.42
C GLU A 22 4.26 -5.76 6.50
N ASP A 23 4.58 -7.04 6.38
CA ASP A 23 5.96 -7.53 6.36
C ASP A 23 6.75 -7.05 5.14
N ILE A 24 6.14 -7.14 3.95
CA ILE A 24 6.76 -6.65 2.71
C ILE A 24 7.02 -5.14 2.80
N LEU A 25 6.01 -4.38 3.24
CA LEU A 25 6.12 -2.93 3.38
C LEU A 25 7.14 -2.55 4.46
N THR A 26 7.19 -3.26 5.57
CA THR A 26 8.18 -3.01 6.64
C THR A 26 9.59 -3.21 6.11
N ARG A 27 9.87 -4.34 5.44
CA ARG A 27 11.20 -4.61 4.88
C ARG A 27 11.60 -3.62 3.79
N ALA A 28 10.68 -3.28 2.89
CA ALA A 28 10.95 -2.36 1.79
C ALA A 28 11.21 -0.92 2.27
N LEU A 29 10.60 -0.52 3.39
CA LEU A 29 10.66 0.84 3.91
C LEU A 29 11.65 1.02 5.05
N ASP A 30 12.26 -0.06 5.55
CA ASP A 30 13.27 -0.03 6.61
C ASP A 30 14.42 0.94 6.30
N ARG A 31 14.79 1.07 5.01
CA ARG A 31 15.79 2.04 4.54
C ARG A 31 15.50 3.50 4.89
N PHE A 32 14.24 3.86 5.13
CA PHE A 32 13.85 5.22 5.54
C PHE A 32 13.95 5.41 7.05
N GLY A 33 14.09 4.31 7.80
CA GLY A 33 14.27 4.28 9.25
C GLY A 33 13.30 5.21 9.97
N ARG A 34 13.85 5.99 10.91
CA ARG A 34 13.08 6.92 11.75
C ARG A 34 12.56 8.15 11.00
N ARG A 35 12.91 8.34 9.72
CA ARG A 35 12.39 9.46 8.92
C ARG A 35 10.97 9.20 8.45
N LEU A 36 10.54 7.95 8.36
CA LEU A 36 9.20 7.61 7.91
C LEU A 36 8.18 7.83 9.05
N LEU A 37 7.25 8.76 8.84
CA LEU A 37 6.18 9.08 9.78
C LEU A 37 4.95 8.21 9.55
N GLY A 38 4.68 7.86 8.28
CA GLY A 38 3.56 7.02 7.93
C GLY A 38 3.53 6.65 6.45
N VAL A 39 2.76 5.61 6.15
CA VAL A 39 2.67 5.03 4.81
C VAL A 39 1.20 4.81 4.49
N ARG A 40 0.77 5.32 3.33
CA ARG A 40 -0.55 5.04 2.78
C ARG A 40 -0.41 4.34 1.44
N VAL A 41 -0.96 3.15 1.34
CA VAL A 41 -0.99 2.38 0.09
C VAL A 41 -2.42 2.40 -0.42
N PHE A 42 -2.59 2.85 -1.66
CA PHE A 42 -3.87 2.85 -2.36
C PHE A 42 -3.80 1.81 -3.47
N LEU A 43 -4.71 0.85 -3.44
CA LEU A 43 -4.83 -0.20 -4.44
C LEU A 43 -6.19 -0.07 -5.13
N GLU A 44 -6.14 0.10 -6.44
CA GLU A 44 -7.32 0.29 -7.29
C GLU A 44 -7.40 -0.80 -8.35
N ASP A 45 -8.57 -1.41 -8.51
CA ASP A 45 -8.87 -2.26 -9.67
C ASP A 45 -9.35 -1.39 -10.83
N VAL A 46 -8.54 -1.30 -11.88
CA VAL A 46 -8.85 -0.44 -13.04
C VAL A 46 -9.76 -1.11 -14.07
N ASN A 47 -10.15 -2.38 -13.86
CA ASN A 47 -10.90 -3.16 -14.85
C ASN A 47 -12.44 -3.05 -14.70
N GLY A 48 -12.92 -2.08 -13.92
CA GLY A 48 -14.35 -1.85 -13.73
C GLY A 48 -15.05 -2.96 -12.93
N PRO A 49 -16.39 -3.04 -12.97
CA PRO A 49 -17.19 -3.89 -12.05
C PRO A 49 -16.91 -5.39 -12.15
N ARG A 50 -16.34 -5.85 -13.27
CA ARG A 50 -16.03 -7.27 -13.50
C ARG A 50 -14.64 -7.67 -12.98
N GLY A 51 -13.84 -6.70 -12.51
CA GLY A 51 -12.48 -6.92 -12.04
C GLY A 51 -11.53 -7.39 -13.15
N GLY A 52 -10.28 -7.66 -12.78
CA GLY A 52 -9.26 -8.16 -13.71
C GLY A 52 -7.84 -8.08 -13.16
N ALA A 53 -6.86 -8.54 -13.94
CA ALA A 53 -5.47 -8.62 -13.50
C ALA A 53 -4.79 -7.26 -13.30
N ASN A 54 -5.30 -6.20 -13.95
CA ASN A 54 -4.68 -4.88 -13.88
C ASN A 54 -5.04 -4.20 -12.56
N LYS A 55 -4.03 -3.90 -11.75
CA LYS A 55 -4.19 -3.12 -10.52
C LYS A 55 -3.32 -1.87 -10.62
N GLN A 56 -3.86 -0.74 -10.17
CA GLN A 56 -3.09 0.48 -9.97
C GLN A 56 -2.72 0.58 -8.49
N CYS A 57 -1.43 0.75 -8.21
CA CYS A 57 -0.92 0.93 -6.86
C CYS A 57 -0.29 2.31 -6.73
N ARG A 58 -0.74 3.08 -5.72
CA ARG A 58 -0.14 4.36 -5.35
C ARG A 58 0.34 4.28 -3.90
N CYS A 59 1.64 4.46 -3.69
CA CYS A 59 2.24 4.54 -2.36
C CYS A 59 2.57 6.00 -2.02
N VAL A 60 2.02 6.49 -0.91
CA VAL A 60 2.29 7.82 -0.38
C VAL A 60 3.07 7.66 0.92
N LEU A 61 4.30 8.17 0.93
CA LEU A 61 5.19 8.17 2.10
C LEU A 61 5.15 9.54 2.75
N HIS A 62 4.84 9.59 4.03
CA HIS A 62 5.00 10.79 4.84
C HIS A 62 6.35 10.69 5.55
N VAL A 63 7.31 11.55 5.19
CA VAL A 63 8.65 11.56 5.77
C VAL A 63 8.92 12.85 6.51
N ARG A 64 9.70 12.77 7.58
CA ARG A 64 10.20 13.92 8.33
C ARG A 64 11.21 14.68 7.47
N ASN A 65 11.06 16.01 7.42
CA ASN A 65 11.94 16.94 6.72
C ASN A 65 12.07 16.60 5.22
N MET A 66 10.94 16.45 4.54
CA MET A 66 10.91 16.50 3.08
C MET A 66 11.04 17.98 2.70
N PRO A 67 12.11 18.40 1.98
CA PRO A 67 12.23 19.77 1.49
C PRO A 67 11.11 20.11 0.49
#